data_AF-A0A2H0V6E5-F1
#
_entry.id   AF-A0A2H0V6E5-F1
#
_cell.length_a   1.000
_cell.length_b   1.000
_cell.length_c   1.000
_cell.angle_alpha   90.00
_cell.angle_beta   90.00
_cell.angle_gamma   90.00
#
_symmetry.space_group_name_H-M   'P 1'
#
loop_
_entity.id
_entity.type
_entity.pdbx_description
1 polymer ?
#
loop_
_entity_poly.entity_id
_entity_poly.type
_entity_poly.pdbx_seq_one_letter_code
_entity_poly.pdbx_strand_id
1 'polypeptide(L)'
;FTAGINVALGDITGNGYDDIVVGADFGGGPHVRAFSYDGSLRASFFAYNEKFRGGVRVTTGDFDADGYIDIITAPGKTGGPHIRIFTPKGAMLGEFFALPASYTGGIQVATTN
;
A
#
# COMPACT_ATOMS: atom_id res chain seq x y z
N PHE A 1 5.82 -12.65 -14.87
CA PHE A 1 5.29 -12.64 -13.50
C PHE A 1 3.85 -13.13 -13.58
N THR A 2 3.49 -14.17 -12.83
CA THR A 2 2.16 -14.81 -12.85
C THR A 2 1.46 -14.77 -11.49
N ALA A 3 1.97 -13.97 -10.55
CA ALA A 3 1.33 -13.82 -9.25
C ALA A 3 0.25 -12.73 -9.28
N GLY A 4 -0.59 -12.72 -8.26
CA GLY A 4 -1.71 -11.78 -8.15
C GLY A 4 -1.27 -10.33 -7.95
N ILE A 5 -2.28 -9.46 -7.93
CA ILE A 5 -2.16 -8.07 -7.52
C ILE A 5 -3.10 -7.84 -6.34
N ASN A 6 -2.66 -7.04 -5.36
CA ASN A 6 -3.55 -6.44 -4.38
C ASN A 6 -4.03 -5.09 -4.89
N VAL A 7 -5.31 -4.79 -4.70
CA VAL A 7 -5.94 -3.56 -5.17
C VAL A 7 -6.71 -2.92 -4.03
N ALA A 8 -6.60 -1.61 -3.92
CA ALA A 8 -7.39 -0.76 -3.02
C ALA A 8 -7.96 0.42 -3.80
N LEU A 9 -9.08 0.96 -3.33
CA LEU A 9 -9.79 2.08 -3.94
C LEU A 9 -9.90 3.22 -2.94
N GLY A 10 -9.75 4.45 -3.42
CA GLY A 10 -10.02 5.66 -2.64
C GLY A 10 -9.62 6.91 -3.39
N ASP A 11 -10.24 8.05 -3.09
CA ASP A 11 -9.96 9.34 -3.72
C ASP A 11 -8.62 9.93 -3.25
N ILE A 12 -7.51 9.38 -3.76
CA ILE A 12 -6.14 9.85 -3.44
C ILE A 12 -5.83 11.19 -4.09
N THR A 13 -6.62 11.63 -5.08
CA THR A 13 -6.42 12.91 -5.77
C THR A 13 -7.28 14.04 -5.20
N GLY A 14 -8.26 13.75 -4.35
CA GLY A 14 -9.18 14.71 -3.76
C GLY A 14 -10.15 15.32 -4.78
N ASN A 15 -10.50 14.58 -5.83
CA ASN A 15 -11.33 15.08 -6.93
C ASN A 15 -12.79 14.59 -6.89
N GLY A 16 -13.14 13.81 -5.87
CA GLY A 16 -14.47 13.23 -5.67
C GLY A 16 -14.69 11.89 -6.37
N TYR A 17 -13.68 11.30 -7.01
CA TYR A 17 -13.73 10.00 -7.66
C TYR A 17 -12.73 9.03 -7.03
N ASP A 18 -13.14 7.78 -6.87
CA ASP A 18 -12.24 6.73 -6.40
C ASP A 18 -11.12 6.48 -7.42
N ASP A 19 -9.89 6.58 -6.93
CA ASP A 19 -8.68 6.25 -7.65
C ASP A 19 -8.22 4.81 -7.26
N ILE A 20 -7.26 4.25 -7.99
CA ILE A 20 -6.84 2.85 -7.88
C ILE A 20 -5.42 2.76 -7.35
N VAL A 21 -5.21 2.02 -6.27
CA VAL A 21 -3.87 1.70 -5.75
C VAL A 21 -3.62 0.21 -5.88
N VAL A 22 -2.48 -0.17 -6.44
CA VAL A 22 -2.11 -1.57 -6.67
C VAL A 22 -0.75 -1.92 -6.08
N GLY A 23 -0.64 -3.14 -5.57
CA GLY A 23 0.58 -3.75 -5.08
C GLY A 23 0.81 -5.12 -5.73
N ALA A 24 2.06 -5.46 -6.04
CA ALA A 24 2.38 -6.80 -6.53
C ALA A 24 2.33 -7.83 -5.38
N ASP A 25 1.71 -8.98 -5.61
CA ASP A 25 1.65 -10.06 -4.61
C ASP A 25 2.94 -10.92 -4.60
N PHE A 26 2.94 -12.00 -3.82
CA PHE A 26 4.07 -12.90 -3.59
C PHE A 26 4.82 -13.29 -4.86
N GLY A 27 6.16 -13.22 -4.82
CA GLY A 27 7.04 -13.39 -5.98
C GLY A 27 7.28 -12.09 -6.77
N GLY A 28 6.50 -11.04 -6.51
CA GLY A 28 6.70 -9.67 -6.99
C GLY A 28 7.53 -8.84 -6.02
N GLY A 29 8.01 -7.68 -6.47
CA GLY A 29 8.64 -6.70 -5.58
C GLY A 29 7.62 -5.92 -4.75
N PRO A 30 8.05 -5.13 -3.74
CA PRO A 30 7.16 -4.26 -2.97
C PRO A 30 6.78 -2.99 -3.76
N HIS A 31 6.51 -3.14 -5.06
CA HIS A 31 6.18 -2.02 -5.94
C HIS A 31 4.71 -1.67 -5.75
N VAL A 32 4.46 -0.43 -5.35
CA VAL A 32 3.14 0.17 -5.26
C VAL A 32 2.98 1.16 -6.40
N ARG A 33 1.83 1.12 -7.06
CA ARG A 33 1.44 2.12 -8.06
C ARG A 33 0.06 2.64 -7.73
N ALA A 34 -0.13 3.92 -7.95
CA ALA A 34 -1.41 4.58 -7.80
C ALA A 34 -1.80 5.24 -9.11
N PHE A 35 -3.03 5.02 -9.54
CA PHE A 35 -3.61 5.50 -10.77
C PHE A 35 -4.85 6.29 -10.46
N SER A 36 -5.09 7.37 -11.19
CA SER A 36 -6.36 8.08 -11.07
C SER A 36 -7.48 7.33 -11.80
N TYR A 37 -8.73 7.73 -11.59
CA TYR A 37 -9.89 7.15 -12.26
C TYR A 37 -9.79 7.16 -13.80
N ASP A 38 -9.06 8.11 -14.38
CA ASP A 38 -8.80 8.24 -15.82
C ASP A 38 -7.65 7.36 -16.33
N GLY A 39 -7.02 6.58 -15.45
CA GLY A 39 -5.87 5.72 -15.75
C GLY A 39 -4.51 6.44 -15.71
N SER A 40 -4.46 7.74 -15.41
CA SER A 40 -3.20 8.47 -15.27
C SER A 40 -2.40 7.96 -14.06
N LEU A 41 -1.10 7.70 -14.26
CA LEU A 41 -0.22 7.28 -13.17
C LEU A 41 0.05 8.48 -12.24
N ARG A 42 -0.28 8.34 -10.96
CA ARG A 42 -0.07 9.36 -9.92
C ARG A 42 1.16 9.10 -9.06
N ALA A 43 1.39 7.85 -8.68
CA ALA A 43 2.54 7.46 -7.89
C ALA A 43 3.07 6.09 -8.29
N SER A 44 4.38 5.90 -8.13
CA SER A 44 5.06 4.63 -8.38
C SER A 44 6.32 4.56 -7.52
N PHE A 45 6.32 3.71 -6.50
CA PHE A 45 7.40 3.65 -5.52
C PHE A 45 7.51 2.26 -4.86
N PHE A 46 8.68 1.98 -4.29
CA PHE A 46 8.90 0.76 -3.51
C PHE A 46 8.60 1.01 -2.03
N ALA A 47 7.58 0.34 -1.48
CA ALA A 47 7.18 0.53 -0.08
C ALA A 47 8.17 -0.08 0.92
N TYR A 48 8.97 -1.06 0.47
CA TYR A 48 9.97 -1.78 1.25
C TYR A 48 11.26 -1.92 0.43
N ASN A 49 12.25 -2.64 0.99
CA ASN A 49 13.51 -2.92 0.29
C ASN A 49 13.23 -3.51 -1.11
N GLU A 50 13.83 -2.92 -2.15
CA GLU A 50 13.59 -3.29 -3.55
C GLU A 50 13.92 -4.75 -3.87
N LYS A 51 14.74 -5.43 -3.05
CA LYS A 51 15.06 -6.86 -3.17
C LYS A 51 14.04 -7.77 -2.50
N PHE A 52 13.10 -7.23 -1.72
CA PHE A 52 12.04 -8.00 -1.08
C PHE A 52 11.13 -8.61 -2.15
N ARG A 53 10.76 -9.88 -1.99
CA ARG A 53 9.93 -10.64 -2.95
C ARG A 53 8.66 -11.22 -2.32
N GLY A 54 8.32 -10.78 -1.12
CA GLY A 54 7.13 -11.21 -0.41
C GLY A 54 5.82 -10.57 -0.92
N GLY A 55 5.92 -9.60 -1.83
CA GLY A 55 4.81 -8.78 -2.28
C GLY A 55 4.40 -7.69 -1.28
N VAL A 56 3.44 -6.87 -1.68
CA VAL A 56 2.87 -5.79 -0.86
C VAL A 56 1.35 -5.80 -0.99
N ARG A 57 0.69 -5.79 0.15
CA ARG A 57 -0.76 -5.58 0.28
C ARG A 57 -1.00 -4.11 0.54
N VAL A 58 -2.02 -3.55 -0.09
CA VAL A 58 -2.32 -2.13 -0.05
C VAL A 58 -3.75 -1.91 0.42
N THR A 59 -3.96 -0.83 1.16
CA THR A 59 -5.27 -0.28 1.48
C THR A 59 -5.17 1.24 1.53
N THR A 60 -6.31 1.92 1.60
CA THR A 60 -6.43 3.37 1.48
C THR A 60 -7.34 3.91 2.57
N GLY A 61 -6.99 5.04 3.17
CA GLY A 61 -7.81 5.72 4.15
C GLY A 61 -7.13 7.00 4.63
N ASP A 62 -7.92 7.96 5.12
CA ASP A 62 -7.41 9.21 5.71
C ASP A 62 -6.91 8.92 7.14
N PHE A 63 -5.59 8.80 7.32
CA PHE A 63 -5.01 8.36 8.59
C PHE A 63 -4.66 9.55 9.50
N ASP A 64 -4.29 10.70 8.94
CA ASP A 64 -3.93 11.90 9.69
C ASP A 64 -5.07 12.93 9.80
N ALA A 65 -6.26 12.60 9.27
CA ALA A 65 -7.46 13.41 9.28
C ALA A 65 -7.27 14.78 8.59
N ASP A 66 -6.40 14.82 7.57
CA ASP A 66 -6.15 16.03 6.78
C ASP A 66 -7.12 16.21 5.61
N GLY A 67 -8.00 15.23 5.37
CA GLY A 67 -8.99 15.22 4.30
C GLY A 67 -8.47 14.62 2.98
N TYR A 68 -7.26 14.08 2.95
CA TYR A 68 -6.69 13.36 1.82
C TYR A 68 -6.53 11.87 2.14
N ILE A 69 -6.71 11.01 1.15
CA ILE A 69 -6.59 9.56 1.33
C ILE A 69 -5.13 9.12 1.30
N ASP A 70 -4.67 8.50 2.38
CA ASP A 70 -3.34 7.90 2.45
C ASP A 70 -3.29 6.48 1.90
N ILE A 71 -2.08 6.05 1.52
CA ILE A 71 -1.76 4.71 1.08
C ILE A 71 -1.11 3.96 2.22
N ILE A 72 -1.77 2.92 2.70
CA ILE A 72 -1.28 2.05 3.78
C ILE A 72 -0.82 0.74 3.16
N THR A 73 0.40 0.32 3.49
CA THR A 73 1.01 -0.89 2.96
C THR A 73 1.36 -1.87 4.07
N ALA A 74 1.14 -3.15 3.79
CA ALA A 74 1.65 -4.27 4.57
C ALA A 74 2.51 -5.16 3.68
N PRO A 75 3.62 -5.71 4.19
CA PRO A 75 4.40 -6.66 3.42
C PRO A 75 3.66 -7.99 3.40
N GLY A 76 3.73 -8.67 2.26
CA GLY A 76 3.14 -9.99 2.10
C GLY A 76 3.92 -11.10 2.82
N LYS A 77 3.81 -12.33 2.32
CA LYS A 77 4.46 -13.51 2.91
C LYS A 77 5.97 -13.27 3.06
N THR A 78 6.57 -13.76 4.14
CA THR A 78 7.99 -13.56 4.53
C THR A 78 8.37 -12.12 4.91
N GLY A 79 7.43 -11.18 4.88
CA GLY A 79 7.56 -9.87 5.49
C GLY A 79 7.34 -9.91 7.00
N GLY A 80 8.00 -9.01 7.73
CA GLY A 80 7.70 -8.74 9.14
C GLY A 80 6.40 -7.95 9.30
N PRO A 81 5.91 -7.69 10.53
CA PRO A 81 4.61 -7.07 10.75
C PRO A 81 4.63 -5.55 10.62
N HIS A 82 5.41 -5.04 9.65
CA HIS A 82 5.79 -3.65 9.52
C HIS A 82 4.85 -2.90 8.58
N ILE A 83 3.87 -2.22 9.15
CA ILE A 83 2.93 -1.39 8.41
C ILE A 83 3.57 -0.04 8.14
N ARG A 84 3.43 0.44 6.90
CA ARG A 84 3.90 1.75 6.48
C ARG A 84 2.77 2.54 5.87
N ILE A 85 2.78 3.84 6.13
CA ILE A 85 1.77 4.78 5.67
C ILE A 85 2.48 5.79 4.79
N PHE A 86 1.89 6.06 3.63
CA PHE A 86 2.42 6.97 2.63
C PHE A 86 1.34 7.95 2.20
N THR A 87 1.74 9.19 1.95
CA THR A 87 0.92 10.17 1.22
C THR A 87 0.51 9.62 -0.16
N PRO A 88 -0.50 10.22 -0.81
CA PRO A 88 -0.86 9.94 -2.20
C PRO A 88 0.31 9.96 -3.20
N LYS A 89 1.37 10.74 -2.90
CA LYS A 89 2.56 10.90 -3.75
C LYS A 89 3.67 9.90 -3.44
N GLY A 90 3.49 9.02 -2.45
CA GLY A 90 4.47 8.00 -2.06
C GLY A 90 5.52 8.48 -1.06
N ALA A 91 5.37 9.67 -0.46
CA ALA A 91 6.19 10.08 0.68
C ALA A 91 5.71 9.38 1.96
N MET A 92 6.64 8.80 2.74
CA MET A 92 6.30 8.06 3.96
C MET A 92 5.88 9.03 5.07
N LEU A 93 4.67 8.83 5.63
CA LEU A 93 4.13 9.57 6.76
C LEU A 93 4.52 8.92 8.10
N GLY A 94 4.55 7.60 8.14
CA GLY A 94 4.88 6.86 9.34
C GLY A 94 4.99 5.36 9.14
N GLU A 95 5.47 4.67 10.16
CA GLU A 95 5.56 3.22 10.20
C GLU A 95 5.37 2.70 11.62
N PHE A 96 4.77 1.51 11.75
CA PHE A 96 4.59 0.84 13.03
C PHE A 96 4.56 -0.68 12.88
N PHE A 97 4.82 -1.40 13.97
CA PHE A 97 4.69 -2.84 14.03
C PHE A 97 3.31 -3.22 14.57
N ALA A 98 2.46 -3.82 13.74
CA ALA A 98 1.11 -4.21 14.14
C ALA A 98 1.07 -5.48 15.00
N LEU A 99 2.13 -6.28 14.97
CA LEU A 99 2.32 -7.53 15.72
C LEU A 99 3.77 -7.61 16.23
N PRO A 100 4.08 -8.52 17.18
CA PRO A 100 5.47 -8.74 17.62
C PRO A 100 6.39 -9.01 16.44
N ALA A 101 7.59 -8.42 16.43
CA ALA A 101 8.52 -8.44 15.30
C ALA A 101 8.89 -9.85 14.79
N SER A 102 8.70 -10.89 15.60
CA SER A 102 8.91 -12.30 15.23
C SER A 102 7.82 -12.87 14.31
N TYR A 103 6.70 -12.17 14.10
CA TYR A 103 5.62 -12.63 13.25
C TYR A 103 5.92 -12.41 11.76
N THR A 104 5.88 -13.49 10.96
CA THR A 104 6.20 -13.48 9.51
C THR A 104 5.07 -14.04 8.63
N GLY A 105 3.87 -14.23 9.21
CA GLY A 105 2.71 -14.80 8.53
C GLY A 105 2.08 -13.89 7.45
N GLY A 106 2.53 -12.64 7.35
CA GLY A 106 1.94 -11.60 6.52
C GLY A 106 0.71 -10.97 7.17
N ILE A 107 0.48 -9.67 6.94
CA ILE A 107 -0.68 -8.94 7.50
C ILE A 107 -1.69 -8.67 6.39
N GLN A 108 -2.98 -8.82 6.67
CA GLN A 108 -4.03 -8.25 5.83
C GLN A 108 -4.45 -6.91 6.42
N VAL A 109 -4.64 -5.90 5.57
CA VAL A 109 -5.10 -4.58 6.00
C VAL A 109 -6.41 -4.29 5.29
N ALA A 110 -7.39 -3.84 6.04
CA ALA A 110 -8.65 -3.31 5.54
C ALA A 110 -8.96 -2.04 6.32
N THR A 111 -9.38 -1.00 5.63
CA THR A 111 -9.94 0.20 6.24
C THR A 111 -11.46 0.10 6.26
N THR A 112 -12.09 0.75 7.24
CA THR A 112 -13.53 1.00 7.24
C THR A 112 -13.73 2.50 7.11
N ASN A 113 -14.61 2.90 6.21
CA ASN A 113 -15.17 4.25 6.17
C ASN A 113 -16.33 4.37 7.17
#